data_AF-A0A7X6UW35-F1
#
_entry.id   AF-A0A7X6UW35-F1
#
_cell.length_a   1.000
_cell.length_b   1.000
_cell.length_c   1.000
_cell.angle_alpha   90.00
_cell.angle_beta   90.00
_cell.angle_gamma   90.00
#
_symmetry.space_group_name_H-M   'P 1'
#
loop_
_entity.id
_entity.type
_entity.pdbx_description
1 polymer ?
#
loop_
_entity_poly.entity_id
_entity_poly.type
_entity_poly.pdbx_seq_one_letter_code
_entity_poly.pdbx_strand_id
1 'polypeptide(L)'
;VNGTNNPCPTGYRIPTQAEWKEELGSWSSKDADGAFASTLKLPKGGFRNSSFASPRQLGVEGAFWSSTVTDSDALFLGISNSIARSNDLQRRATAQSIRCIEN
;
A
#
# COMPACT_ATOMS: atom_id res chain seq x y z
N VAL A 1 4.61 2.85 16.04
CA VAL A 1 5.83 2.67 15.21
C VAL A 1 6.77 3.82 15.54
N ASN A 2 7.88 3.56 16.23
CA ASN A 2 8.81 4.61 16.72
C ASN A 2 10.14 4.60 15.94
N GLY A 3 10.09 4.31 14.64
CA GLY A 3 11.30 4.30 13.81
C GLY A 3 11.74 5.72 13.45
N THR A 4 13.05 5.96 13.37
CA THR A 4 13.65 7.24 12.95
C THR A 4 13.11 7.75 11.61
N ASN A 5 12.69 6.84 10.73
CA ASN A 5 12.14 7.13 9.41
C ASN A 5 10.62 6.87 9.34
N ASN A 6 9.87 7.03 10.44
CA ASN A 6 8.42 6.92 10.40
C ASN A 6 7.84 8.12 9.63
N PRO A 7 7.22 7.92 8.45
CA PRO A 7 6.66 9.01 7.66
C PRO A 7 5.32 9.51 8.23
N CYS A 8 4.75 8.81 9.22
CA CYS A 8 3.45 9.14 9.78
C CYS A 8 3.57 10.12 10.96
N PRO A 9 2.66 11.12 11.07
CA PRO A 9 2.60 12.01 12.22
C PRO A 9 2.39 11.27 13.55
N THR A 10 2.64 11.97 14.66
CA THR A 10 2.31 11.47 16.01
C THR A 10 0.84 11.05 16.08
N GLY A 11 0.57 9.87 16.65
CA GLY A 11 -0.78 9.30 16.72
C GLY A 11 -1.16 8.45 15.51
N TYR A 12 -0.32 8.41 14.46
CA TYR A 12 -0.57 7.63 13.25
C TYR A 12 0.55 6.63 12.97
N ARG A 13 0.22 5.60 12.19
CA ARG A 13 1.18 4.58 11.73
C ARG A 13 0.84 4.06 10.34
N ILE A 14 1.81 3.39 9.73
CA ILE A 14 1.60 2.62 8.50
C ILE A 14 0.76 1.37 8.86
N PRO A 15 -0.30 1.05 8.09
CA PRO A 15 -1.08 -0.16 8.27
C PRO A 15 -0.22 -1.42 8.28
N THR A 16 -0.66 -2.43 9.02
CA THR A 16 -0.16 -3.80 8.94
C THR A 16 -0.83 -4.53 7.77
N GLN A 17 -0.34 -5.72 7.44
CA GLN A 17 -0.97 -6.52 6.38
C GLN A 17 -2.37 -6.99 6.79
N ALA A 18 -2.57 -7.28 8.09
CA ALA A 18 -3.87 -7.68 8.61
C ALA A 18 -4.91 -6.55 8.43
N GLU A 19 -4.52 -5.31 8.72
CA GLU A 19 -5.42 -4.15 8.53
C GLU A 19 -5.68 -3.88 7.05
N TRP A 20 -4.69 -4.06 6.18
CA TRP A 20 -4.96 -4.01 4.74
C TRP A 20 -5.89 -5.10 4.27
N LYS A 21 -5.83 -6.29 4.87
CA LYS A 21 -6.77 -7.39 4.58
C LYS A 21 -8.19 -7.07 5.07
N GLU A 22 -8.33 -6.45 6.23
CA GLU A 22 -9.62 -5.99 6.77
C GLU A 22 -10.21 -4.86 5.91
N GLU A 23 -9.41 -3.85 5.59
CA GLU A 23 -9.77 -2.77 4.67
C GLU A 23 -10.22 -3.34 3.33
N LEU A 24 -9.41 -4.19 2.70
CA LEU A 24 -9.77 -4.88 1.47
C LEU A 24 -11.07 -5.66 1.63
N GLY A 25 -11.30 -6.30 2.78
CA GLY A 25 -12.52 -7.03 3.13
C GLY A 25 -13.78 -6.15 3.13
N SER A 26 -13.65 -4.87 3.47
CA SER A 26 -14.76 -3.90 3.51
C SER A 26 -15.25 -3.43 2.13
N TRP A 27 -14.44 -3.58 1.08
CA TRP A 27 -14.78 -3.04 -0.24
C TRP A 27 -15.91 -3.81 -0.93
N SER A 28 -16.76 -3.09 -1.67
CA SER A 28 -17.84 -3.68 -2.48
C SER A 28 -17.31 -4.61 -3.59
N SER A 29 -16.20 -4.23 -4.22
CA SER A 29 -15.45 -5.03 -5.19
C SER A 29 -13.97 -5.08 -4.80
N LYS A 30 -13.26 -6.17 -5.14
CA LYS A 30 -11.85 -6.36 -4.79
C LYS A 30 -10.94 -5.92 -5.93
N ASP A 31 -11.10 -4.69 -6.38
CA ASP A 31 -10.42 -4.10 -7.54
C ASP A 31 -10.20 -2.58 -7.34
N ALA A 32 -9.77 -1.88 -8.39
CA ALA A 32 -9.51 -0.45 -8.36
C ALA A 32 -10.76 0.40 -8.08
N ASP A 33 -11.94 -0.03 -8.50
CA ASP A 33 -13.19 0.72 -8.27
C ASP A 33 -13.57 0.63 -6.79
N GLY A 34 -13.48 -0.57 -6.20
CA GLY A 34 -13.69 -0.78 -4.77
C GLY A 34 -12.67 -0.03 -3.91
N ALA A 35 -11.40 -0.02 -4.33
CA ALA A 35 -10.35 0.75 -3.67
C ALA A 35 -10.64 2.25 -3.64
N PHE A 36 -11.07 2.82 -4.77
CA PHE A 36 -11.35 4.25 -4.88
C PHE A 36 -12.64 4.64 -4.15
N ALA A 37 -13.63 3.76 -4.13
CA ALA A 37 -14.89 3.93 -3.40
C ALA A 37 -14.77 3.67 -1.88
N SER A 38 -13.67 3.06 -1.41
CA SER A 38 -13.43 2.80 0.01
C SER A 38 -13.40 4.07 0.85
N THR A 39 -13.54 3.93 2.17
CA THR A 39 -13.38 5.03 3.14
C THR A 39 -12.02 5.69 3.00
N LEU A 40 -10.97 4.93 2.67
CA LEU A 40 -9.63 5.44 2.50
C LEU A 40 -9.41 6.11 1.13
N LYS A 41 -10.27 5.88 0.13
CA LYS A 41 -10.15 6.44 -1.24
C LYS A 41 -8.76 6.23 -1.83
N LEU A 42 -8.37 4.97 -2.04
CA LEU A 42 -7.01 4.62 -2.44
C LEU A 42 -6.83 4.76 -3.96
N PRO A 43 -6.03 5.72 -4.47
CA PRO A 43 -5.84 5.90 -5.90
C PRO A 43 -4.76 4.97 -6.48
N LYS A 44 -4.80 4.82 -7.82
CA LYS A 44 -3.74 4.15 -8.60
C LYS A 44 -2.54 5.08 -8.84
N GLY A 45 -1.81 5.38 -7.77
CA GLY A 45 -0.67 6.30 -7.77
C GLY A 45 0.61 5.76 -8.40
N GLY A 46 0.63 4.51 -8.87
CA GLY A 46 1.83 3.85 -9.37
C GLY A 46 2.88 3.59 -8.29
N PHE A 47 4.09 3.25 -8.74
CA PHE A 47 5.25 3.01 -7.90
C PHE A 47 6.55 3.20 -8.70
N ARG A 48 7.68 3.28 -8.01
CA ARG A 48 9.02 3.24 -8.64
C ARG A 48 9.81 2.07 -8.07
N ASN A 49 10.20 1.12 -8.92
CA ASN A 49 11.09 0.03 -8.50
C ASN A 49 12.55 0.50 -8.39
N SER A 50 13.41 -0.33 -7.81
CA SER A 50 14.84 -0.04 -7.68
C SER A 50 15.59 -0.02 -9.01
N SER A 51 15.03 -0.61 -10.07
CA SER A 51 15.68 -0.74 -11.38
C SER A 51 15.44 0.45 -12.31
N PHE A 52 14.52 1.36 -11.97
CA PHE A 52 14.15 2.50 -12.81
C PHE A 52 14.27 3.83 -12.06
N ALA A 53 14.67 4.87 -12.80
CA ALA A 53 14.81 6.22 -12.27
C ALA A 53 13.47 6.97 -12.15
N SER A 54 12.43 6.55 -12.87
CA SER A 54 11.13 7.23 -12.94
C SER A 54 9.97 6.37 -12.41
N PRO A 55 8.90 6.97 -11.87
CA PRO A 55 7.66 6.26 -11.55
C PRO A 55 7.08 5.49 -12.75
N ARG A 56 6.38 4.40 -12.47
CA ARG A 56 5.71 3.51 -13.41
C ARG A 56 4.28 3.25 -12.94
N GLN A 57 3.45 2.76 -13.86
CA GLN A 57 2.06 2.35 -13.60
C GLN A 57 1.16 3.46 -13.03
N LEU A 58 1.49 4.74 -13.30
CA LEU A 58 0.65 5.88 -12.95
C LEU A 58 -0.73 5.71 -13.61
N GLY A 59 -1.80 5.73 -12.81
CA GLY A 59 -3.17 5.51 -13.27
C GLY A 59 -3.50 4.05 -13.64
N VAL A 60 -2.53 3.13 -13.59
CA VAL A 60 -2.69 1.71 -13.94
C VAL A 60 -2.73 0.82 -12.71
N GLU A 61 -1.85 1.06 -11.73
CA GLU A 61 -1.79 0.29 -10.49
C GLU A 61 -1.68 1.20 -9.26
N GLY A 62 -2.15 0.70 -8.11
CA GLY A 62 -1.90 1.26 -6.79
C GLY A 62 -1.03 0.29 -6.00
N ALA A 63 -0.08 0.82 -5.24
CA ALA A 63 0.75 0.03 -4.33
C ALA A 63 0.94 0.81 -3.02
N PHE A 64 0.52 0.22 -1.91
CA PHE A 64 0.58 0.83 -0.58
C PHE A 64 1.31 -0.08 0.39
N TRP A 65 2.40 0.42 0.97
CA TRP A 65 3.21 -0.37 1.89
C TRP A 65 2.43 -0.80 3.14
N SER A 66 2.81 -1.97 3.65
CA SER A 66 2.52 -2.42 5.00
C SER A 66 3.74 -2.22 5.92
N SER A 67 3.50 -2.09 7.22
CA SER A 67 4.51 -2.20 8.26
C SER A 67 4.93 -3.66 8.56
N THR A 68 4.27 -4.65 7.95
CA THR A 68 4.63 -6.06 8.06
C THR A 68 5.82 -6.38 7.16
N VAL A 69 6.99 -6.56 7.77
CA VAL A 69 8.30 -6.77 7.12
C VAL A 69 8.71 -8.23 7.17
N THR A 70 9.32 -8.72 6.08
CA THR A 70 9.97 -10.03 5.97
C THR A 70 11.38 -9.83 5.41
N ASP A 71 12.38 -9.79 6.30
CA ASP A 71 13.79 -9.55 5.95
C ASP A 71 14.00 -8.25 5.11
N SER A 72 14.48 -8.37 3.87
CA SER A 72 14.68 -7.25 2.95
C SER A 72 13.40 -6.76 2.25
N ASP A 73 12.30 -7.49 2.43
CA ASP A 73 11.02 -7.26 1.79
C ASP A 73 9.97 -6.79 2.80
N ALA A 74 8.90 -6.20 2.30
CA ALA A 74 7.69 -5.91 3.08
C ALA A 74 6.46 -6.32 2.28
N LEU A 75 5.38 -6.62 3.00
CA LEU A 75 4.09 -6.84 2.38
C LEU A 75 3.49 -5.50 1.92
N PHE A 76 2.61 -5.53 0.94
CA PHE A 76 1.92 -4.34 0.47
C PHE A 76 0.51 -4.67 -0.04
N LEU A 77 -0.35 -3.65 -0.07
CA LEU A 77 -1.63 -3.68 -0.77
C LEU A 77 -1.40 -3.26 -2.24
N GLY A 78 -1.51 -4.24 -3.15
CA GLY A 78 -1.51 -4.03 -4.60
C GLY A 78 -2.93 -3.90 -5.12
N ILE A 79 -3.13 -2.98 -6.07
CA ILE A 79 -4.44 -2.65 -6.64
C ILE A 79 -4.31 -2.54 -8.15
N SER A 80 -5.14 -3.28 -8.88
CA SER A 80 -5.26 -3.24 -10.34
C SER A 80 -6.73 -3.11 -10.74
N ASN A 81 -7.01 -2.96 -12.03
CA ASN A 81 -8.39 -2.87 -12.54
C ASN A 81 -9.23 -4.14 -12.28
N SER A 82 -8.60 -5.30 -12.10
CA SER A 82 -9.31 -6.59 -11.98
C SER A 82 -9.17 -7.24 -10.60
N ILE A 83 -8.12 -6.89 -9.86
CA ILE A 83 -7.86 -7.51 -8.55
C ILE A 83 -7.04 -6.61 -7.63
N ALA A 84 -7.32 -6.69 -6.33
CA ALA A 84 -6.51 -6.16 -5.26
C ALA A 84 -6.12 -7.27 -4.25
N ARG A 85 -4.89 -7.20 -3.72
CA ARG A 85 -4.30 -8.19 -2.81
C ARG A 85 -3.41 -7.52 -1.79
N SER A 86 -3.38 -8.02 -0.55
CA SER A 86 -2.56 -7.48 0.53
C SER A 86 -1.40 -8.38 0.97
N ASN A 87 -1.20 -9.52 0.30
CA ASN A 87 -0.25 -10.56 0.69
C ASN A 87 0.95 -10.68 -0.26
N ASP A 88 1.13 -9.72 -1.16
CA ASP A 88 2.28 -9.69 -2.07
C ASP A 88 3.48 -9.07 -1.37
N LEU A 89 4.68 -9.60 -1.66
CA LEU A 89 5.96 -9.11 -1.14
C LEU A 89 6.66 -8.24 -2.16
N GLN A 90 7.35 -7.20 -1.67
CA GLN A 90 8.22 -6.39 -2.51
C GLN A 90 9.43 -5.90 -1.74
N ARG A 91 10.55 -5.70 -2.46
CA ARG A 91 11.77 -5.10 -1.92
C ARG A 91 11.48 -3.74 -1.35
N ARG A 92 11.88 -3.51 -0.10
CA ARG A 92 11.71 -2.24 0.62
C ARG A 92 12.40 -1.04 -0.03
N ALA A 93 13.32 -1.29 -0.97
CA ALA A 93 13.96 -0.28 -1.83
C ALA A 93 13.01 0.29 -2.91
N THR A 94 11.84 -0.32 -3.13
CA THR A 94 10.81 0.19 -4.03
C THR A 94 10.09 1.37 -3.38
N ALA A 95 9.90 2.45 -4.13
CA ALA A 95 9.05 3.55 -3.68
C ALA A 95 7.59 3.26 -4.05
N GLN A 96 6.88 2.60 -3.13
CA GLN A 96 5.42 2.51 -3.13
C GLN A 96 4.83 3.61 -2.24
N SER A 97 3.52 3.85 -2.39
CA SER A 97 2.83 4.87 -1.60
C SER A 97 2.75 4.46 -0.13
N ILE A 98 2.72 5.46 0.75
CA ILE A 98 2.46 5.28 2.17
C ILE A 98 1.08 5.84 2.48
N ARG A 99 0.29 5.08 3.23
CA ARG A 99 -0.91 5.58 3.90
C ARG A 99 -0.67 5.50 5.40
N CYS A 100 -1.06 6.54 6.13
CA CYS A 100 -1.06 6.54 7.57
C CYS A 100 -2.50 6.38 8.08
N ILE A 101 -2.68 5.54 9.09
CA ILE A 101 -3.93 5.34 9.81
C ILE A 101 -3.74 5.72 11.28
N GLU A 102 -4.79 6.19 11.92
CA GLU A 102 -4.77 6.51 13.34
C GLU A 102 -4.53 5.23 14.16
N ASN A 103 -3.81 5.35 15.28
CA ASN A 103 -3.48 4.21 16.13
C ASN A 103 -4.69 3.60 16.83
#